data_AF-A0A8J6UW84-F1
#
_entry.id   AF-A0A8J6UW84-F1
#
_cell.length_a   1.000
_cell.length_b   1.000
_cell.length_c   1.000
_cell.angle_alpha   90.00
_cell.angle_beta   90.00
_cell.angle_gamma   90.00
#
_symmetry.space_group_name_H-M   'P 1'
#
loop_
_entity.id
_entity.type
_entity.pdbx_description
1 polymer ?
#
loop_
_entity_poly.entity_id
_entity_poly.type
_entity_poly.pdbx_seq_one_letter_code
_entity_poly.pdbx_strand_id
1 'polypeptide(L)' 'MKIALAHINFPLILVAKNEKRSQRFQVMMQVGYRVIKARNGQECLALYSQSQPDLVLLDVILP' A
#
# COMPACT_ATOMS: atom_id res chain seq x y z
N MET A 1 25.84 25.37 -5.73
CA MET A 1 24.79 24.51 -6.34
C MET A 1 24.11 23.73 -5.23
N LYS A 2 22.84 24.03 -4.92
CA LYS A 2 22.02 23.19 -4.05
C LYS A 2 21.61 21.98 -4.88
N ILE A 3 22.10 20.79 -4.52
CA ILE A 3 21.62 19.54 -5.09
C ILE A 3 20.20 19.38 -4.53
N ALA A 4 19.18 19.58 -5.37
CA ALA A 4 17.83 19.18 -5.00
C ALA A 4 17.87 17.65 -4.93
N LEU A 5 17.99 17.11 -3.72
CA LEU A 5 17.68 15.71 -3.47
C LEU A 5 16.23 15.55 -3.88
N ALA A 6 15.99 15.06 -5.10
CA ALA A 6 14.67 14.65 -5.54
C ALA A 6 14.11 13.77 -4.41
N HIS A 7 13.02 14.21 -3.78
CA HIS A 7 12.39 13.48 -2.70
C HIS A 7 12.17 12.05 -3.19
N ILE A 8 12.92 11.09 -2.65
CA ILE A 8 12.73 9.67 -2.96
C ILE A 8 11.40 9.30 -2.29
N ASN A 9 10.31 9.46 -3.04
CA ASN A 9 8.98 9.09 -2.56
C ASN A 9 8.84 7.58 -2.71
N PHE A 10 8.90 6.87 -1.59
CA PHE A 10 8.66 5.44 -1.56
C PHE A 10 7.17 5.16 -1.84
N PRO A 11 6.82 4.43 -2.92
CA PRO A 11 5.43 4.26 -3.31
C PRO A 11 4.62 3.59 -2.20
N LEU A 12 3.44 4.13 -1.93
CA LEU A 12 2.49 3.63 -0.95
C LEU A 12 1.47 2.72 -1.62
N ILE A 13 1.40 1.48 -1.14
CA ILE A 13 0.48 0.46 -1.63
C ILE A 13 -0.58 0.20 -0.56
N LEU A 14 -1.84 0.38 -0.92
CA LEU A 14 -2.99 -0.01 -0.11
C LEU A 14 -3.45 -1.41 -0.52
N VAL A 15 -3.53 -2.31 0.45
CA VAL A 15 -3.95 -3.70 0.23
C VAL A 15 -5.30 -3.93 0.89
N ALA A 16 -6.30 -4.29 0.11
CA ALA A 16 -7.63 -4.66 0.59
C ALA A 16 -7.76 -6.20 0.65
N LYS A 17 -7.67 -6.73 1.88
CA LYS A 17 -7.90 -8.12 2.30
C LYS A 17 -7.07 -9.22 1.59
N ASN A 18 -6.11 -9.83 2.31
CA ASN A 18 -5.86 -11.28 2.34
C ASN A 18 -4.96 -11.63 3.56
N GLU A 19 -5.56 -12.15 4.63
CA GLU A 19 -4.85 -12.42 5.90
C GLU A 19 -3.76 -13.49 5.76
N LYS A 20 -3.84 -14.36 4.76
CA LYS A 20 -2.92 -15.50 4.60
C LYS A 20 -1.69 -15.23 3.72
N ARG A 21 -1.59 -14.05 3.09
CA ARG A 21 -0.49 -13.70 2.15
C ARG A 21 0.56 -12.75 2.76
N SER A 22 0.69 -12.76 4.10
CA SER A 22 1.55 -11.85 4.87
C SER A 22 3.01 -11.78 4.39
N GLN A 23 3.58 -12.91 3.95
CA GLN A 23 4.97 -13.00 3.47
C GLN A 23 5.24 -12.14 2.24
N ARG A 24 4.28 -11.99 1.32
CA ARG A 24 4.48 -11.19 0.09
C ARG A 24 4.65 -9.70 0.41
N PHE A 25 3.93 -9.20 1.40
CA PHE A 25 4.04 -7.80 1.82
C PHE A 25 5.37 -7.50 2.52
N GLN A 26 5.95 -8.48 3.23
CA GLN A 26 7.29 -8.32 3.81
C GLN A 26 8.34 -8.09 2.73
N VAL A 27 8.30 -8.87 1.64
CA VAL A 27 9.21 -8.68 0.50
C VAL A 27 9.02 -7.30 -0.13
N MET A 28 7.79 -6.83 -0.31
CA MET A 28 7.53 -5.49 -0.85
C MET A 28 8.13 -4.39 0.04
N MET A 29 7.99 -4.51 1.37
CA MET A 29 8.61 -3.56 2.31
C MET A 29 10.14 -3.61 2.25
N GLN A 30 10.74 -4.80 2.10
CA GLN A 30 12.20 -4.95 1.94
C GLN A 30 12.72 -4.30 0.65
N VAL A 31 11.88 -4.21 -0.39
CA VAL A 31 12.22 -3.58 -1.68
C VAL A 31 11.93 -2.08 -1.68
N GLY A 32 11.47 -1.51 -0.54
CA GLY A 32 11.29 -0.07 -0.36
C GLY A 32 9.86 0.42 -0.59
N TYR A 33 8.87 -0.46 -0.73
CA TYR A 33 7.47 -0.04 -0.77
C TYR A 33 6.93 0.22 0.64
N ARG A 34 6.09 1.25 0.78
CA ARG A 34 5.25 1.41 1.97
C ARG A 34 3.97 0.63 1.76
N VAL A 35 3.53 -0.13 2.76
CA VAL A 35 2.31 -0.97 2.65
C VAL A 35 1.37 -0.67 3.81
N ILE A 36 0.14 -0.30 3.48
CA ILE A 36 -0.98 -0.21 4.43
C ILE A 36 -2.05 -1.25 4.06
N LYS A 37 -2.76 -1.76 5.07
CA LYS A 37 -3.72 -2.85 4.90
C LYS A 37 -5.09 -2.43 5.39
N ALA A 38 -6.11 -2.69 4.59
CA ALA A 38 -7.51 -2.61 4.98
C ALA A 38 -8.07 -4.00 5.27
N ARG A 39 -8.87 -4.11 6.33
CA ARG A 39 -9.53 -5.35 6.78
C ARG A 39 -10.84 -5.60 6.02
N ASN A 40 -11.45 -4.56 5.47
CA ASN A 40 -12.69 -4.63 4.71
C ASN A 40 -12.78 -3.49 3.67
N GLY A 41 -13.84 -3.50 2.84
CA GLY A 41 -14.05 -2.48 1.80
C GLY A 41 -14.26 -1.07 2.35
N GLN A 42 -14.98 -0.92 3.46
CA GLN A 42 -15.23 0.39 4.08
C GLN A 42 -13.93 1.04 4.58
N GLU A 43 -13.09 0.27 5.26
CA GLU A 43 -11.78 0.71 5.70
C GLU A 43 -10.87 1.01 4.51
N CYS A 44 -10.96 0.23 3.42
CA CYS A 44 -10.20 0.50 2.20
C CYS A 44 -10.56 1.86 1.59
N LEU A 45 -11.84 2.19 1.48
CA LEU A 45 -12.30 3.48 0.96
C LEU A 45 -11.86 4.64 1.84
N ALA A 46 -11.94 4.47 3.16
CA ALA A 46 -11.46 5.46 4.12
C ALA A 46 -9.95 5.69 4.00
N LEU A 47 -9.16 4.60 3.99
CA LEU A 47 -7.71 4.66 3.84
C LEU A 47 -7.28 5.26 2.50
N TYR A 48 -7.94 4.88 1.41
CA TYR A 48 -7.67 5.46 0.09
C TYR A 48 -7.80 6.98 0.10
N SER A 49 -8.91 7.47 0.68
CA SER A 49 -9.19 8.91 0.76
C SER A 49 -8.18 9.65 1.63
N GLN A 50 -7.70 9.03 2.70
CA GLN A 50 -6.77 9.64 3.66
C GLN A 50 -5.31 9.58 3.21
N SER A 51 -4.89 8.47 2.60
CA SER A 51 -3.47 8.20 2.36
C SER A 51 -3.03 8.42 0.92
N GLN A 52 -3.97 8.59 -0.03
CA GLN A 52 -3.68 8.77 -1.46
C GLN A 52 -2.61 7.78 -1.98
N PRO A 53 -2.86 6.47 -1.86
CA PRO A 53 -1.87 5.46 -2.25
C PRO A 53 -1.62 5.48 -3.75
N ASP A 54 -0.38 5.17 -4.16
CA ASP A 54 0.02 5.07 -5.56
C ASP A 54 -0.58 3.84 -6.26
N LEU A 55 -0.90 2.80 -5.48
CA LEU A 55 -1.50 1.54 -5.96
C LEU A 55 -2.45 0.96 -4.92
N VAL A 56 -3.59 0.45 -5.40
CA VAL A 56 -4.51 -0.35 -4.60
C VAL A 56 -4.50 -1.80 -5.10
N LEU A 57 -4.20 -2.75 -4.21
CA LEU A 57 -4.27 -4.18 -4.46
C LEU A 57 -5.54 -4.75 -3.82
N LEU A 58 -6.50 -5.13 -4.67
CA LEU A 58 -7.76 -5.76 -4.29
C LEU A 58 -7.66 -7.27 -4.51
N ASP A 59 -8.08 -8.07 -3.54
CA ASP A 59 -8.29 -9.50 -3.78
C ASP A 59 -9.51 -9.70 -4.70
N VAL A 60 -9.33 -10.48 -5.77
CA VAL A 60 -10.35 -10.75 -6.82
C VAL A 60 -11.57 -11.48 -6.26
N ILE A 61 -11.43 -12.17 -5.13
CA ILE A 61 -12.54 -12.84 -4.43
C ILE A 61 -12.91 -12.01 -3.20
N LEU A 62 -13.70 -10.98 -3.45
CA LEU A 62 -14.54 -10.32 -2.46
C LEU A 62 -15.97 -10.83 -2.75
N PRO A 63 -16.61 -11.63 -1.87
CA PRO A 63 -18.06 -11.78 -1.93
C PRO A 63 -18.73 -10.42 -1.69
#